data_AF-A0A2D9C6G4-F1
#
_entry.id   AF-A0A2D9C6G4-F1
#
_cell.length_a   1.000
_cell.length_b   1.000
_cell.length_c   1.000
_cell.angle_alpha   90.00
_cell.angle_beta   90.00
_cell.angle_gamma   90.00
#
_symmetry.space_group_name_H-M   'P 1'
#
loop_
_entity.id
_entity.type
_entity.pdbx_description
1 polymer ?
#
loop_
_entity_poly.entity_id
_entity_poly.type
_entity_poly.pdbx_seq_one_letter_code
_entity_poly.pdbx_strand_id
1 'polypeptide(L)'
;IDNAGLEYILYPARKTSNPQSILQDGNYDYSFDTDGTLLAAANSETWDKFKDSTNRNNTNQDNLDEFERYRSTQGGRYGLEPELANSNGVYYIDNLRGRIFFDSSLAGKIITLKYISDSLGTDNEMVVHKFAEEALYKHIAHAILATRANTQEYLVLRFKKEKFAATRQAKLRLSNLKSEELAQVMRGKSKIIKH
;
A
#
# COMPACT_ATOMS: atom_id res chain seq x y z
N ILE A 1 7.65 -16.89 10.03
CA ILE A 1 7.93 -17.45 11.38
C ILE A 1 9.37 -17.96 11.35
N ASP A 2 10.18 -17.62 12.35
CA ASP A 2 11.55 -18.16 12.49
C ASP A 2 11.55 -19.53 13.20
N ASN A 3 12.68 -20.23 13.19
CA ASN A 3 12.88 -21.53 13.83
C ASN A 3 12.55 -21.52 15.34
N ALA A 4 12.61 -20.35 15.98
CA ALA A 4 12.20 -20.14 17.37
C ALA A 4 10.67 -19.88 17.56
N GLY A 5 9.88 -19.91 16.48
CA GLY A 5 8.44 -19.63 16.52
C GLY A 5 8.06 -18.15 16.54
N LEU A 6 9.02 -17.23 16.39
CA LEU A 6 8.75 -15.79 16.41
C LEU A 6 8.16 -15.29 15.08
N GLU A 7 7.13 -14.47 15.17
CA GLU A 7 6.55 -13.75 14.04
C GLU A 7 7.26 -12.41 13.81
N TYR A 8 7.66 -12.16 12.57
CA TYR A 8 8.25 -10.90 12.16
C TYR A 8 7.31 -10.17 11.22
N ILE A 9 7.14 -8.87 11.45
CA ILE A 9 6.32 -8.01 10.59
C ILE A 9 7.04 -7.79 9.26
N LEU A 10 6.30 -7.98 8.17
CA LEU A 10 6.72 -7.57 6.83
C LEU A 10 6.16 -6.19 6.53
N TYR A 11 6.97 -5.36 5.89
CA TYR A 11 6.55 -4.03 5.44
C TYR A 11 6.17 -4.04 3.95
N PRO A 12 5.17 -3.26 3.53
CA PRO A 12 4.81 -3.13 2.13
C PRO A 12 5.89 -2.39 1.34
N ALA A 13 6.16 -2.81 0.12
CA ALA A 13 7.03 -2.11 -0.81
C ALA A 13 6.28 -0.95 -1.47
N ARG A 14 6.77 0.28 -1.29
CA ARG A 14 6.13 1.51 -1.83
C ARG A 14 6.42 1.76 -3.30
N LYS A 15 7.62 1.42 -3.76
CA LYS A 15 8.09 1.64 -5.13
C LYS A 15 8.18 0.30 -5.81
N THR A 16 7.08 -0.13 -6.40
CA THR A 16 7.02 -1.34 -7.23
C THR A 16 6.52 -0.97 -8.61
N SER A 17 6.94 -1.74 -9.61
CA SER A 17 6.48 -1.59 -10.98
C SER A 17 6.06 -2.97 -11.48
N ASN A 18 4.76 -3.16 -11.68
CA ASN A 18 4.21 -4.28 -12.42
C ASN A 18 3.10 -3.75 -13.33
N PRO A 19 3.46 -3.07 -14.44
CA PRO A 19 2.49 -2.46 -15.32
C PRO A 19 1.55 -3.51 -15.90
N GLN A 20 0.35 -3.09 -16.31
CA GLN A 20 -0.49 -3.91 -17.16
C GLN A 20 0.04 -3.82 -18.59
N SER A 21 0.28 -4.97 -19.23
CA SER A 21 0.72 -5.00 -20.62
C SER A 21 -0.50 -5.06 -21.52
N ILE A 22 -0.66 -4.05 -22.36
CA ILE A 22 -1.72 -3.97 -23.37
C ILE A 22 -1.23 -4.69 -24.62
N LEU A 23 -2.06 -5.54 -25.21
CA LEU A 23 -1.69 -6.25 -26.43
C LEU A 23 -1.73 -5.29 -27.63
N GLN A 24 -0.67 -5.33 -28.42
CA GLN A 24 -0.52 -4.58 -29.65
C GLN A 24 -0.24 -5.53 -30.80
N ASP A 25 -0.69 -5.18 -32.00
CA ASP A 25 -0.33 -5.89 -33.22
C ASP A 25 1.06 -5.47 -33.75
N GLY A 26 1.47 -6.03 -34.89
CA GLY A 26 2.76 -5.73 -35.51
C GLY A 26 2.94 -4.28 -35.99
N ASN A 27 1.85 -3.49 -36.06
CA ASN A 27 1.86 -2.08 -36.43
C ASN A 27 1.74 -1.15 -35.21
N TYR A 28 1.80 -1.71 -33.99
CA TYR A 28 1.61 -1.01 -32.71
C TYR A 28 0.18 -0.55 -32.43
N ASP A 29 -0.81 -1.04 -33.18
CA ASP A 29 -2.22 -0.77 -32.90
C ASP A 29 -2.73 -1.63 -31.75
N TYR A 30 -3.61 -1.07 -30.92
CA TYR A 30 -4.18 -1.79 -29.78
C TYR A 30 -5.11 -2.90 -30.25
N SER A 31 -4.96 -4.08 -29.65
CA SER A 31 -5.81 -5.24 -29.93
C SER A 31 -7.06 -5.23 -29.04
N PHE A 32 -8.22 -5.48 -29.66
CA PHE A 32 -9.52 -5.53 -28.98
C PHE A 32 -10.16 -6.91 -29.17
N ASP A 33 -10.97 -7.32 -28.19
CA ASP A 33 -11.83 -8.50 -28.29
C ASP A 33 -13.03 -8.25 -29.20
N THR A 34 -13.80 -9.30 -29.53
CA THR A 34 -15.04 -9.19 -30.33
C THR A 34 -16.07 -8.24 -29.72
N ASP A 35 -16.03 -8.07 -28.39
CA ASP A 35 -16.92 -7.19 -27.62
C ASP A 35 -16.38 -5.75 -27.50
N GLY A 36 -15.24 -5.43 -28.14
CA GLY A 36 -14.60 -4.12 -28.10
C GLY A 36 -13.81 -3.85 -26.81
N THR A 37 -13.57 -4.87 -25.99
CA THR A 37 -12.75 -4.75 -24.78
C THR A 37 -11.27 -4.74 -25.14
N LEU A 38 -10.48 -3.91 -24.46
CA LEU A 38 -9.04 -3.84 -24.70
C LEU A 38 -8.36 -5.10 -24.19
N LEU A 39 -7.63 -5.79 -25.06
CA LEU A 39 -6.93 -7.00 -24.68
C LEU A 39 -5.63 -6.68 -23.94
N ALA A 40 -5.39 -7.39 -22.84
CA ALA A 40 -4.20 -7.25 -22.01
C ALA A 40 -3.53 -8.61 -21.81
N ALA A 41 -2.20 -8.63 -21.80
CA ALA A 41 -1.44 -9.82 -21.47
C ALA A 41 -1.53 -10.13 -19.96
N ALA A 42 -1.45 -11.41 -19.62
CA ALA A 42 -1.50 -11.87 -18.22
C ALA A 42 -0.34 -11.28 -17.39
N ASN A 43 0.86 -11.28 -17.96
CA ASN A 43 2.06 -10.70 -17.37
C ASN A 43 2.54 -9.49 -18.18
N SER A 44 3.36 -8.65 -17.55
CA SER A 44 4.11 -7.62 -18.26
C SER A 44 5.50 -8.10 -18.64
N GLU A 45 6.04 -7.55 -19.72
CA GLU A 45 7.44 -7.69 -20.10
C GLU A 45 8.40 -7.37 -18.94
N THR A 46 8.06 -6.37 -18.12
CA THR A 46 8.81 -6.04 -16.90
C THR A 46 8.83 -7.18 -15.90
N TRP A 47 7.68 -7.85 -15.70
CA TRP A 47 7.55 -8.98 -14.79
C TRP A 47 8.29 -10.21 -15.31
N ASP A 48 8.12 -10.55 -16.58
CA ASP A 48 8.75 -11.72 -17.18
C ASP A 48 10.27 -11.58 -17.15
N LYS A 49 10.82 -10.42 -17.55
CA LYS A 49 12.26 -10.12 -17.42
C LYS A 49 12.76 -10.14 -15.98
N PHE A 50 11.96 -9.65 -15.03
CA PHE A 50 12.32 -9.70 -13.61
C PHE A 50 12.43 -11.14 -13.11
N LYS A 51 11.52 -12.03 -13.53
CA LYS A 51 11.53 -13.46 -13.19
C LYS A 51 12.64 -14.23 -13.91
N ASP A 52 12.93 -13.87 -15.15
CA ASP A 52 14.00 -14.47 -15.95
C ASP A 52 15.40 -14.05 -15.48
N SER A 53 15.51 -12.96 -14.69
CA SER A 53 16.76 -12.54 -14.03
C SER A 53 17.25 -13.49 -12.92
N THR A 54 17.14 -14.80 -13.14
CA THR A 54 17.70 -15.86 -12.28
C THR A 54 19.24 -15.87 -12.34
N ASN A 55 19.85 -15.18 -13.31
CA ASN A 55 21.29 -14.87 -13.36
C ASN A 55 21.58 -13.44 -12.88
N ARG A 56 21.37 -13.17 -11.59
CA ARG A 56 22.21 -12.13 -10.96
C ARG A 56 23.58 -12.77 -10.81
N ASN A 57 24.57 -12.23 -11.49
CA ASN A 57 25.95 -12.67 -11.41
C ASN A 57 26.29 -13.04 -9.95
N ASN A 58 26.56 -14.33 -9.74
CA ASN A 58 27.16 -14.87 -8.52
C ASN A 58 28.65 -14.48 -8.45
N THR A 59 28.97 -13.25 -8.87
CA THR A 59 30.30 -12.62 -8.76
C THR A 59 30.34 -11.66 -7.57
N ASN A 60 29.48 -11.86 -6.58
CA ASN A 60 29.90 -11.56 -5.22
C ASN A 60 30.71 -12.77 -4.77
N GLN A 61 31.92 -12.86 -5.34
CA GLN A 61 32.98 -13.66 -4.76
C GLN A 61 33.06 -13.22 -3.30
N ASP A 62 32.94 -14.20 -2.40
CA ASP A 62 33.02 -14.09 -0.96
C ASP A 62 34.28 -13.32 -0.54
N ASN A 63 34.25 -12.00 -0.61
CA ASN A 63 35.19 -11.14 0.06
C ASN A 63 34.74 -11.12 1.53
N LEU A 64 35.18 -12.12 2.29
CA LEU A 64 35.13 -12.14 3.75
C LEU A 64 35.65 -10.81 4.34
N ASP A 65 36.57 -10.14 3.64
CA ASP A 65 37.07 -8.79 3.94
C ASP A 65 36.01 -7.67 3.86
N GLU A 66 34.99 -7.79 3.01
CA GLU A 66 33.92 -6.78 2.90
C GLU A 66 32.90 -6.95 4.03
N PHE A 67 32.62 -8.18 4.43
CA PHE A 67 31.75 -8.49 5.57
C PHE A 67 32.32 -7.93 6.89
N GLU A 68 33.63 -8.03 7.13
CA GLU A 68 34.28 -7.40 8.30
C GLU A 68 34.28 -5.86 8.24
N ARG A 69 34.44 -5.25 7.05
CA ARG A 69 34.27 -3.79 6.88
C ARG A 69 32.84 -3.32 7.14
N TYR A 70 31.83 -4.13 6.84
CA TYR A 70 30.45 -3.79 7.16
C TYR A 70 30.11 -3.97 8.64
N ARG A 71 30.73 -4.93 9.33
CA ARG A 71 30.58 -5.08 10.79
C ARG A 71 31.15 -3.90 11.57
N SER A 72 32.27 -3.30 11.13
CA SER A 72 32.82 -2.09 11.75
C SER A 72 32.04 -0.80 11.42
N THR A 73 31.15 -0.84 10.41
CA THR A 73 30.29 0.28 10.00
C THR A 73 28.84 0.14 10.52
N GLN A 74 28.57 -0.82 11.41
CA GLN A 74 27.28 -0.96 12.11
C GLN A 74 27.00 0.32 12.92
N GLY A 75 26.13 1.19 12.40
CA GLY A 75 25.79 2.49 13.00
C GLY A 75 26.35 3.72 12.28
N GLY A 76 27.29 3.54 11.33
CA GLY A 76 27.94 4.64 10.60
C GLY A 76 27.28 5.03 9.27
N ARG A 77 26.23 4.32 8.83
CA ARG A 77 25.54 4.61 7.56
C ARG A 77 24.57 5.78 7.72
N TYR A 78 25.06 6.98 7.42
CA TYR A 78 24.22 8.15 7.23
C TYR A 78 23.43 8.03 5.91
N GLY A 79 22.20 8.54 5.86
CA GLY A 79 21.36 8.52 4.65
C GLY A 79 20.51 7.26 4.39
N LEU A 80 20.59 6.20 5.20
CA LEU A 80 19.69 5.05 5.05
C LEU A 80 18.23 5.45 5.41
N GLU A 81 17.28 5.11 4.54
CA GLU A 81 15.84 5.27 4.80
C GLU A 81 15.37 4.17 5.78
N PRO A 82 14.88 4.51 6.99
CA PRO A 82 14.46 3.51 7.97
C PRO A 82 13.34 2.58 7.47
N GLU A 83 12.50 3.08 6.57
CA GLU A 83 11.43 2.32 5.92
C GLU A 83 11.96 1.15 5.06
N LEU A 84 13.12 1.33 4.43
CA LEU A 84 13.77 0.31 3.60
C LEU A 84 14.81 -0.52 4.39
N ALA A 85 15.10 -0.12 5.63
CA ALA A 85 16.09 -0.73 6.50
C ALA A 85 15.54 -1.94 7.24
N ASN A 86 14.97 -2.91 6.51
CA ASN A 86 14.43 -4.15 7.08
C ASN A 86 15.09 -5.39 6.44
N SER A 87 15.54 -6.32 7.28
CA SER A 87 16.06 -7.63 6.85
C SER A 87 14.98 -8.71 6.78
N ASN A 88 13.78 -8.46 7.30
CA ASN A 88 12.70 -9.44 7.36
C ASN A 88 12.03 -9.69 6.01
N GLY A 89 12.30 -8.83 5.01
CA GLY A 89 11.70 -8.87 3.68
C GLY A 89 10.55 -7.88 3.52
N VAL A 90 10.03 -7.81 2.30
CA VAL A 90 8.93 -6.92 1.90
C VAL A 90 7.89 -7.66 1.06
N TYR A 91 6.69 -7.11 1.00
CA TYR A 91 5.61 -7.60 0.13
C TYR A 91 4.98 -6.47 -0.67
N TYR A 92 4.33 -6.79 -1.78
CA TYR A 92 3.49 -5.83 -2.49
C TYR A 92 2.19 -6.51 -2.92
N ILE A 93 1.07 -5.80 -2.79
CA ILE A 93 -0.26 -6.29 -3.19
C ILE A 93 -0.63 -5.67 -4.53
N ASP A 94 -0.87 -6.52 -5.53
CA ASP A 94 -1.46 -6.14 -6.80
C ASP A 94 -2.97 -6.31 -6.73
N ASN A 95 -3.67 -5.21 -6.44
CA ASN A 95 -5.14 -5.21 -6.34
C ASN A 95 -5.82 -5.45 -7.70
N LEU A 96 -5.16 -5.11 -8.81
CA LEU A 96 -5.73 -5.30 -10.14
C LEU A 96 -5.77 -6.79 -10.50
N ARG A 97 -4.71 -7.52 -10.18
CA ARG A 97 -4.59 -8.96 -10.46
C ARG A 97 -5.02 -9.85 -9.29
N GLY A 98 -5.31 -9.27 -8.13
CA GLY A 98 -5.67 -10.01 -6.92
C GLY A 98 -4.54 -10.89 -6.36
N ARG A 99 -3.27 -10.49 -6.55
CA ARG A 99 -2.10 -11.29 -6.15
C ARG A 99 -1.23 -10.54 -5.15
N ILE A 100 -0.65 -11.27 -4.21
CA ILE A 100 0.35 -10.75 -3.28
C ILE A 100 1.71 -11.30 -3.71
N PHE A 101 2.68 -10.40 -3.87
CA PHE A 101 4.05 -10.76 -4.22
C PHE A 101 4.95 -10.54 -3.01
N PHE A 102 5.87 -11.46 -2.82
CA PHE A 102 6.85 -11.43 -1.74
C PHE A 102 8.26 -11.35 -2.32
N ASP A 103 9.15 -10.71 -1.58
CA ASP A 103 10.58 -10.76 -1.85
C ASP A 103 11.10 -12.21 -1.87
N SER A 104 12.05 -12.47 -2.77
CA SER A 104 12.90 -13.67 -2.79
C SER A 104 13.46 -14.10 -1.43
N SER A 105 13.76 -13.19 -0.50
CA SER A 105 14.26 -13.54 0.85
C SER A 105 13.27 -14.32 1.72
N LEU A 106 12.01 -14.38 1.28
CA LEU A 106 10.92 -15.13 1.92
C LEU A 106 10.69 -16.50 1.28
N ALA A 107 11.44 -16.86 0.23
CA ALA A 107 11.35 -18.18 -0.39
C ALA A 107 11.68 -19.28 0.64
N GLY A 108 10.80 -20.28 0.74
CA GLY A 108 10.92 -21.37 1.72
C GLY A 108 10.55 -21.03 3.16
N LYS A 109 10.15 -19.78 3.46
CA LYS A 109 9.68 -19.38 4.79
C LYS A 109 8.15 -19.46 4.90
N ILE A 110 7.66 -19.67 6.12
CA ILE A 110 6.22 -19.67 6.42
C ILE A 110 5.73 -18.23 6.60
N ILE A 111 4.71 -17.85 5.84
CA ILE A 111 4.06 -16.54 5.86
C ILE A 111 2.67 -16.68 6.49
N THR A 112 2.39 -15.86 7.50
CA THR A 112 1.09 -15.81 8.17
C THR A 112 0.30 -14.59 7.70
N LEU A 113 -0.86 -14.80 7.08
CA LEU A 113 -1.75 -13.72 6.63
C LEU A 113 -2.84 -13.49 7.68
N LYS A 114 -2.76 -12.35 8.38
CA LYS A 114 -3.82 -11.87 9.28
C LYS A 114 -4.66 -10.87 8.52
N TYR A 115 -5.92 -11.19 8.28
CA TYR A 115 -6.85 -10.33 7.55
C TYR A 115 -8.16 -10.18 8.35
N ILE A 116 -8.81 -9.04 8.15
CA ILE A 116 -10.17 -8.77 8.63
C ILE A 116 -11.04 -8.72 7.38
N SER A 117 -12.02 -9.61 7.28
CA SER A 117 -13.02 -9.56 6.22
C SER A 117 -14.17 -8.64 6.63
N ASP A 118 -14.61 -7.77 5.73
CA ASP A 118 -15.82 -6.95 5.93
C ASP A 118 -17.10 -7.66 5.40
N SER A 119 -17.01 -8.91 4.91
CA SER A 119 -18.17 -9.74 4.55
C SER A 119 -19.23 -9.09 3.63
N LEU A 120 -18.82 -8.23 2.70
CA LEU A 120 -19.74 -7.60 1.73
C LEU A 120 -19.68 -8.38 0.40
N GLY A 121 -20.53 -9.40 0.24
CA GLY A 121 -20.55 -10.27 -0.93
C GLY A 121 -21.69 -9.99 -1.91
N THR A 122 -22.75 -9.33 -1.47
CA THR A 122 -23.95 -9.03 -2.28
C THR A 122 -24.47 -7.60 -2.08
N ASP A 123 -25.18 -7.05 -3.06
CA ASP A 123 -25.76 -5.69 -2.99
C ASP A 123 -26.74 -5.51 -1.81
N ASN A 124 -27.41 -6.59 -1.39
CA ASN A 124 -28.27 -6.61 -0.21
C ASN A 124 -27.51 -6.49 1.12
N GLU A 125 -26.19 -6.69 1.09
CA GLU A 125 -25.31 -6.59 2.25
C GLU A 125 -24.56 -5.26 2.30
N MET A 126 -24.82 -4.31 1.38
CA MET A 126 -24.16 -3.00 1.37
C MET A 126 -24.43 -2.23 2.68
N VAL A 127 -23.55 -2.39 3.66
CA VAL A 127 -23.58 -1.71 4.96
C VAL A 127 -22.63 -0.52 4.92
N VAL A 128 -23.09 0.62 5.45
CA VAL A 128 -22.21 1.77 5.66
C VAL A 128 -21.14 1.39 6.67
N HIS A 129 -19.88 1.47 6.27
CA HIS A 129 -18.74 1.17 7.15
C HIS A 129 -18.87 1.92 8.48
N LYS A 130 -18.67 1.23 9.62
CA LYS A 130 -18.90 1.80 10.97
C LYS A 130 -18.17 3.12 11.20
N PHE A 131 -16.96 3.25 10.67
CA PHE A 131 -16.15 4.48 10.74
C PHE A 131 -16.71 5.68 9.95
N ALA A 132 -17.58 5.43 8.96
CA ALA A 132 -18.20 6.44 8.12
C ALA A 132 -19.62 6.82 8.56
N GLU A 133 -20.26 5.99 9.39
CA GLU A 133 -21.65 6.13 9.83
C GLU A 133 -21.96 7.54 10.38
N GLU A 134 -21.17 8.00 11.37
CA GLU A 134 -21.36 9.31 12.00
C GLU A 134 -21.21 10.47 11.00
N ALA A 135 -20.29 10.34 10.05
CA ALA A 135 -20.08 11.33 9.01
C ALA A 135 -21.27 11.40 8.05
N LEU A 136 -21.90 10.27 7.74
CA LEU A 136 -23.10 10.19 6.91
C LEU A 136 -24.27 10.86 7.62
N TYR A 137 -24.54 10.54 8.90
CA TYR A 137 -25.62 11.18 9.66
C TYR A 137 -25.46 12.69 9.73
N LYS A 138 -24.25 13.19 10.03
CA LYS A 138 -23.98 14.63 10.07
C LYS A 138 -24.08 15.29 8.70
N HIS A 139 -23.75 14.57 7.63
CA HIS A 139 -23.93 15.06 6.27
C HIS A 139 -25.42 15.24 5.93
N ILE A 140 -26.23 14.21 6.20
CA ILE A 140 -27.67 14.22 5.95
C ILE A 140 -28.33 15.32 6.79
N ALA A 141 -27.99 15.42 8.08
CA ALA A 141 -28.54 16.46 8.97
C ALA A 141 -28.25 17.88 8.45
N HIS A 142 -27.03 18.15 8.00
CA HIS A 142 -26.70 19.44 7.37
C HIS A 142 -27.48 19.66 6.07
N ALA A 143 -27.61 18.64 5.22
CA ALA A 143 -28.34 18.77 3.95
C ALA A 143 -29.82 19.11 4.20
N ILE A 144 -30.48 18.41 5.13
CA ILE A 144 -31.88 18.68 5.50
C ILE A 144 -32.02 20.10 6.06
N LEU A 145 -31.16 20.50 7.00
CA LEU A 145 -31.22 21.83 7.60
C LEU A 145 -30.95 22.96 6.60
N ALA A 146 -30.02 22.76 5.66
CA ALA A 146 -29.72 23.74 4.63
C ALA A 146 -30.88 23.96 3.65
N THR A 147 -31.71 22.93 3.42
CA THR A 147 -32.87 23.01 2.51
C THR A 147 -34.17 23.40 3.21
N ARG A 148 -34.23 23.31 4.55
CA ARG A 148 -35.46 23.54 5.32
C ARG A 148 -35.76 25.04 5.40
N ALA A 149 -36.99 25.42 5.09
CA ALA A 149 -37.46 26.80 5.27
C ALA A 149 -37.49 27.20 6.76
N ASN A 150 -37.30 28.49 7.05
CA ASN A 150 -37.31 29.07 8.39
C ASN A 150 -36.23 28.52 9.36
N THR A 151 -35.10 28.03 8.85
CA THR A 151 -33.93 27.71 9.69
C THR A 151 -32.99 28.89 9.80
N GLN A 152 -32.53 29.19 11.02
CA GLN A 152 -31.55 30.23 11.26
C GLN A 152 -30.17 29.84 10.70
N GLU A 153 -29.51 30.78 10.04
CA GLU A 153 -28.24 30.55 9.33
C GLU A 153 -27.13 30.02 10.27
N TYR A 154 -27.08 30.49 11.52
CA TYR A 154 -26.04 30.05 12.47
C TYR A 154 -26.12 28.54 12.76
N LEU A 155 -27.33 27.95 12.75
CA LEU A 155 -27.51 26.51 12.92
C LEU A 155 -26.96 25.76 11.71
N VAL A 156 -27.26 26.24 10.50
CA VAL A 156 -26.74 25.66 9.26
C VAL A 156 -25.20 25.72 9.24
N LEU A 157 -24.61 26.85 9.64
CA LEU A 157 -23.15 27.02 9.73
C LEU A 157 -22.50 26.11 10.78
N ARG A 158 -23.16 25.87 11.92
CA ARG A 158 -22.66 24.93 12.94
C ARG A 158 -22.64 23.50 12.39
N PHE A 159 -23.74 23.05 11.79
CA PHE A 159 -23.82 21.71 11.21
C PHE A 159 -22.87 21.54 10.02
N LYS A 160 -22.56 22.61 9.28
CA LYS A 160 -21.54 22.61 8.22
C LYS A 160 -20.16 22.29 8.79
N LYS A 161 -19.79 22.90 9.92
CA LYS A 161 -18.51 22.63 10.61
C LYS A 161 -18.47 21.21 11.17
N GLU A 162 -19.56 20.75 11.79
CA GLU A 162 -19.65 19.39 12.35
C GLU A 162 -19.58 18.31 11.26
N LYS A 163 -20.29 18.50 10.13
CA LYS A 163 -20.18 17.66 8.93
C LYS A 163 -18.74 17.61 8.43
N PHE A 164 -18.08 18.76 8.29
CA PHE A 164 -16.69 18.81 7.80
C PHE A 164 -15.71 18.07 8.71
N ALA A 165 -15.82 18.28 10.03
CA ALA A 165 -14.97 17.60 11.00
C ALA A 165 -15.19 16.07 10.98
N ALA A 166 -16.45 15.62 10.98
CA ALA A 166 -16.77 14.20 10.98
C ALA A 166 -16.38 13.51 9.66
N THR A 167 -16.58 14.16 8.52
CA THR A 167 -16.12 13.63 7.22
C THR A 167 -14.61 13.53 7.14
N ARG A 168 -13.85 14.48 7.71
CA ARG A 168 -12.40 14.38 7.81
C ARG A 168 -11.97 13.22 8.71
N GLN A 169 -12.62 13.04 9.86
CA GLN A 169 -12.35 11.91 10.77
C GLN A 169 -12.66 10.56 10.10
N ALA A 170 -13.80 10.43 9.44
CA ALA A 170 -14.15 9.23 8.69
C ALA A 170 -13.12 8.93 7.60
N LYS A 171 -12.69 9.93 6.83
CA LYS A 171 -11.63 9.76 5.82
C LYS A 171 -10.33 9.24 6.43
N LEU A 172 -9.90 9.80 7.55
CA LEU A 172 -8.68 9.36 8.25
C LEU A 172 -8.80 7.93 8.79
N ARG A 173 -9.98 7.55 9.29
CA ARG A 173 -10.24 6.19 9.81
C ARG A 173 -10.40 5.15 8.70
N LEU A 174 -10.98 5.54 7.56
CA LEU A 174 -11.11 4.69 6.37
C LEU A 174 -9.81 4.58 5.59
N SER A 175 -8.95 5.60 5.65
CA SER A 175 -7.63 5.50 5.04
C SER A 175 -6.80 4.45 5.76
N ASN A 176 -6.17 3.55 4.99
CA ASN A 176 -5.25 2.53 5.50
C ASN A 176 -3.90 3.17 5.92
N LEU A 177 -3.94 4.16 6.81
CA LEU A 177 -2.78 4.82 7.36
C LEU A 177 -2.29 4.04 8.57
N LYS A 178 -1.21 3.29 8.39
CA LYS A 178 -0.52 2.61 9.48
C LYS A 178 0.44 3.59 10.15
N SER A 179 0.16 3.92 11.42
CA SER A 179 0.96 4.88 12.20
C SER A 179 2.42 4.47 12.32
N GLU A 180 2.71 3.17 12.43
CA GLU A 180 4.06 2.61 12.49
C GLU A 180 4.85 2.86 11.20
N GLU A 181 4.23 2.66 10.03
CA GLU A 181 4.86 2.93 8.74
C GLU A 181 5.11 4.43 8.57
N LEU A 182 4.14 5.27 8.95
CA LEU A 182 4.31 6.72 8.95
C LEU A 182 5.45 7.16 9.88
N ALA A 183 5.58 6.55 11.06
CA ALA A 183 6.67 6.84 11.99
C ALA A 183 8.04 6.52 11.38
N GLN A 184 8.19 5.43 10.62
CA GLN A 184 9.44 5.11 9.92
C GLN A 184 9.79 6.16 8.86
N VAL A 185 8.79 6.61 8.07
CA VAL A 185 8.97 7.69 7.09
C VAL A 185 9.38 9.00 7.78
N MET A 186 8.71 9.35 8.88
CA MET A 186 9.01 10.58 9.63
C MET A 186 10.38 10.54 10.30
N ARG A 187 10.81 9.38 10.80
CA ARG A 187 12.15 9.18 11.37
C ARG A 187 13.25 9.39 10.33
N GLY A 188 13.01 9.01 9.07
CA GLY A 188 13.91 9.30 7.96
C GLY A 188 14.01 10.80 7.67
N LYS A 189 12.86 11.50 7.66
CA LYS A 189 12.78 12.96 7.39
C LYS A 189 13.37 13.83 8.50
N SER A 190 13.29 13.41 9.76
CA SER A 190 13.83 14.18 10.89
C SER A 190 15.36 14.14 10.99
N LYS A 191 16.04 13.33 10.16
CA LYS A 191 17.50 13.21 10.20
C LYS A 191 18.13 14.44 9.52
N ILE A 192 18.58 15.40 10.33
CA ILE A 192 19.39 16.53 9.86
C ILE A 192 20.75 15.99 9.44
N ILE A 193 21.03 15.95 8.13
CA ILE A 193 22.39 15.78 7.63
C ILE A 193 23.07 17.13 7.82
N LYS A 194 23.95 17.23 8.81
CA LYS A 194 24.83 18.40 8.92
C LYS A 194 25.78 18.34 7.73
N HIS A 195 25.72 19.36 6.87
CA HIS A 195 26.69 19.60 5.80
C HIS A 195 27.99 20.14 6.38
#